data_AF-A0A4U1LNF8-F1
#
_entry.id   AF-A0A4U1LNF8-F1
#
_cell.length_a   1.000
_cell.length_b   1.000
_cell.length_c   1.000
_cell.angle_alpha   90.00
_cell.angle_beta   90.00
_cell.angle_gamma   90.00
#
_symmetry.space_group_name_H-M   'P 1'
#
loop_
_entity.id
_entity.type
_entity.pdbx_description
1 polymer ?
#
loop_
_entity_poly.entity_id
_entity_poly.type
_entity_poly.pdbx_seq_one_letter_code
_entity_poly.pdbx_strand_id
1 'polypeptide(L)'
;MKMEKNTQKITRHYTSRKKSDIVNFPVPFRRSALSGADKGLAQLPVSSFRILFKILNDISYDQFHPKKQKQQLNLFEEDMLTENNTFASFSFPAKEVDEHLDYRAIEKGLESLENLSKGWHESITSKGKKVKSLGGVISSPQLSEGKVSFLMSAYWIRQLMQLPHYNKALLRTPWELSKGKHVLFYLWLLELPDEGTRVNFHNFQTYYDYNYKDAQSLAKFALKPLKALLDKVSNRSFNYKTSGDLIFFTPYYTKDVQIELKDKTVTNQQITQKLHYWKVRHKLEKTHIDTFRSFISKDKGSYQLFVKAYDFFIKSCKKEKIKATTYTGNDFLALFQNNIEEYYNSTELGKVIPNGFPKVYTDEKV
;
A
#
# COMPACT_ATOMS: atom_id res chain seq x y z
N MET A 1 -41.96 1.17 -4.09
CA MET A 1 -40.56 0.92 -4.54
C MET A 1 -39.66 1.07 -3.32
N LYS A 2 -39.20 -0.03 -2.70
CA LYS A 2 -38.32 0.04 -1.53
C LYS A 2 -36.95 0.53 -2.00
N MET A 3 -36.52 1.71 -1.55
CA MET A 3 -35.12 2.12 -1.66
C MET A 3 -34.31 1.12 -0.83
N GLU A 4 -33.64 0.17 -1.49
CA GLU A 4 -32.57 -0.59 -0.84
C GLU A 4 -31.55 0.43 -0.35
N LYS A 5 -31.39 0.52 0.99
CA LYS A 5 -30.29 1.27 1.59
C LYS A 5 -29.02 0.71 0.97
N ASN A 6 -28.34 1.54 0.17
CA ASN A 6 -27.08 1.20 -0.45
C ASN A 6 -25.99 1.27 0.65
N THR A 7 -26.03 0.32 1.58
CA THR A 7 -25.17 0.29 2.77
C THR A 7 -23.72 0.04 2.35
N GLN A 8 -22.81 0.91 2.77
CA GLN A 8 -21.38 0.72 2.58
C GLN A 8 -20.95 -0.58 3.25
N LYS A 9 -20.26 -1.45 2.50
CA LYS A 9 -19.76 -2.73 3.01
C LYS A 9 -18.27 -2.60 3.30
N ILE A 10 -17.89 -2.66 4.57
CA ILE A 10 -16.49 -2.62 4.98
C ILE A 10 -15.99 -4.06 5.06
N THR A 11 -14.97 -4.42 4.27
CA THR A 11 -14.43 -5.79 4.23
C THR A 11 -12.99 -5.89 4.74
N ARG A 12 -12.30 -4.75 4.86
CA ARG A 12 -10.95 -4.68 5.43
C ARG A 12 -10.83 -3.55 6.44
N HIS A 13 -10.10 -3.81 7.52
CA HIS A 13 -9.85 -2.85 8.59
C HIS A 13 -8.35 -2.69 8.80
N TYR A 14 -7.84 -1.49 8.55
CA TYR A 14 -6.44 -1.12 8.75
C TYR A 14 -6.32 -0.24 10.00
N THR A 15 -5.51 -0.71 10.95
CA THR A 15 -5.13 0.04 12.14
C THR A 15 -3.65 0.38 12.10
N SER A 16 -3.21 1.24 13.02
CA SER A 16 -1.81 1.63 13.10
C SER A 16 -0.85 0.46 13.16
N ARG A 17 0.16 0.52 12.31
CA ARG A 17 1.27 -0.41 12.30
C ARG A 17 2.57 0.26 12.68
N LYS A 18 3.51 -0.54 13.21
CA LYS A 18 4.90 -0.12 13.43
C LYS A 18 5.46 0.55 12.17
N LYS A 19 5.99 1.76 12.34
CA LYS A 19 6.61 2.55 11.28
C LYS A 19 7.73 1.75 10.60
N SER A 20 7.69 1.69 9.29
CA SER A 20 8.77 1.19 8.43
C SER A 20 9.64 2.36 7.96
N ASP A 21 10.91 2.12 7.65
CA ASP A 21 11.77 3.19 7.12
C ASP A 21 11.40 3.56 5.68
N ILE A 22 10.87 2.59 4.93
CA ILE A 22 10.56 2.69 3.51
C ILE A 22 9.12 2.25 3.25
N VAL A 23 8.43 3.00 2.40
CA VAL A 23 7.16 2.61 1.80
C VAL A 23 7.31 2.40 0.29
N ASN A 24 6.52 1.48 -0.26
CA ASN A 24 6.42 1.30 -1.71
C ASN A 24 5.29 2.18 -2.22
N PHE A 25 5.64 3.22 -2.97
CA PHE A 25 4.69 4.14 -3.59
C PHE A 25 4.32 3.65 -5.01
N PRO A 26 3.08 3.23 -5.25
CA PRO A 26 2.68 2.71 -6.56
C PRO A 26 2.69 3.80 -7.64
N VAL A 27 3.37 3.52 -8.75
CA VAL A 27 3.41 4.40 -9.92
C VAL A 27 2.01 4.62 -10.52
N PRO A 28 1.14 3.59 -10.65
CA PRO A 28 -0.23 3.81 -11.15
C PRO A 28 -1.01 4.84 -10.35
N PHE A 29 -0.97 4.75 -9.01
CA PHE A 29 -1.63 5.70 -8.13
C PHE A 29 -1.06 7.12 -8.28
N ARG A 30 0.28 7.26 -8.31
CA ARG A 30 0.94 8.57 -8.54
C ARG A 30 0.42 9.19 -9.83
N ARG A 31 0.43 8.45 -10.94
CA ARG A 31 0.02 8.96 -12.25
C ARG A 31 -1.47 9.26 -12.35
N SER A 32 -2.33 8.49 -11.70
CA SER A 32 -3.78 8.72 -11.76
C SER A 32 -4.24 9.84 -10.82
N ALA A 33 -3.79 9.83 -9.56
CA ALA A 33 -4.29 10.72 -8.52
C ALA A 33 -3.42 11.96 -8.29
N LEU A 34 -2.11 11.85 -8.47
CA LEU A 34 -1.13 12.87 -8.10
C LEU A 34 -0.34 13.39 -9.31
N SER A 35 -0.97 13.38 -10.48
CA SER A 35 -0.43 14.00 -11.70
C SER A 35 -1.50 14.83 -12.41
N GLY A 36 -1.09 15.98 -12.93
CA GLY A 36 -1.90 16.93 -13.71
C GLY A 36 -1.97 18.31 -13.05
N ALA A 37 -1.69 19.37 -13.82
CA ALA A 37 -1.67 20.76 -13.34
C ALA A 37 -3.07 21.24 -12.88
N ASP A 38 -4.12 20.83 -13.59
CA ASP A 38 -5.49 21.34 -13.39
C ASP A 38 -6.19 20.83 -12.13
N LYS A 39 -5.55 19.92 -11.39
CA LYS A 39 -6.12 19.25 -10.21
C LYS A 39 -5.85 19.96 -8.89
N GLY A 40 -5.23 21.15 -8.91
CA GLY A 40 -4.88 21.89 -7.68
C GLY A 40 -3.89 21.13 -6.78
N LEU A 41 -3.04 20.27 -7.36
CA LEU A 41 -2.18 19.35 -6.60
C LEU A 41 -1.09 20.08 -5.82
N ALA A 42 -0.61 21.22 -6.32
CA ALA A 42 0.41 22.02 -5.65
C ALA A 42 -0.10 22.65 -4.35
N GLN A 43 -1.42 22.84 -4.24
CA GLN A 43 -2.10 23.41 -3.08
C GLN A 43 -2.46 22.36 -2.02
N LEU A 44 -2.29 21.07 -2.31
CA LEU A 44 -2.52 20.02 -1.31
C LEU A 44 -1.66 20.27 -0.07
N PRO A 45 -2.24 20.26 1.15
CA PRO A 45 -1.49 20.45 2.37
C PRO A 45 -0.56 19.25 2.60
N VAL A 46 0.55 19.47 3.30
CA VAL A 46 1.52 18.40 3.58
C VAL A 46 0.90 17.24 4.38
N SER A 47 -0.11 17.53 5.22
CA SER A 47 -0.88 16.55 5.97
C SER A 47 -1.57 15.51 5.06
N SER A 48 -2.05 15.89 3.87
CA SER A 48 -2.59 14.93 2.90
C SER A 48 -1.53 13.89 2.51
N PHE A 49 -0.29 14.33 2.27
CA PHE A 49 0.80 13.41 1.92
C PHE A 49 1.24 12.55 3.11
N ARG A 50 1.26 13.10 4.33
CA ARG A 50 1.53 12.33 5.56
C ARG A 50 0.48 11.22 5.75
N ILE A 51 -0.80 11.52 5.53
CA ILE A 51 -1.88 10.53 5.54
C ILE A 51 -1.66 9.46 4.46
N LEU A 52 -1.32 9.85 3.22
CA LEU A 52 -1.04 8.89 2.15
C LEU A 52 0.15 7.96 2.47
N PHE A 53 1.24 8.52 2.99
CA PHE A 53 2.40 7.72 3.40
C PHE A 53 2.07 6.81 4.59
N LYS A 54 1.22 7.28 5.51
CA LYS A 54 0.71 6.46 6.61
C LYS A 54 -0.12 5.28 6.11
N ILE A 55 -1.04 5.52 5.16
CA ILE A 55 -1.81 4.46 4.49
C ILE A 55 -0.85 3.43 3.89
N LEU A 56 0.15 3.87 3.11
CA LEU A 56 1.14 2.98 2.49
C LEU A 56 1.92 2.14 3.50
N ASN A 57 2.30 2.73 4.64
CA ASN A 57 2.94 2.00 5.73
C ASN A 57 2.02 0.90 6.28
N ASP A 58 0.77 1.24 6.56
CA ASP A 58 -0.19 0.33 7.19
C ASP A 58 -0.56 -0.83 6.26
N ILE A 59 -0.71 -0.58 4.95
CA ILE A 59 -1.03 -1.62 3.96
C ILE A 59 0.19 -2.39 3.44
N SER A 60 1.41 -2.07 3.85
CA SER A 60 2.62 -2.61 3.19
C SER A 60 2.74 -4.15 3.24
N TYR A 61 2.05 -4.82 4.16
CA TYR A 61 1.97 -6.29 4.20
C TYR A 61 0.92 -6.87 3.25
N ASP A 62 0.02 -6.05 2.74
CA ASP A 62 -0.97 -6.47 1.77
C ASP A 62 -0.64 -6.02 0.35
N GLN A 63 0.46 -5.29 0.16
CA GLN A 63 0.93 -4.91 -1.17
C GLN A 63 1.50 -6.12 -1.92
N PHE A 64 1.12 -6.31 -3.19
CA PHE A 64 1.55 -7.46 -3.99
C PHE A 64 1.75 -7.11 -5.47
N HIS A 65 2.61 -7.87 -6.15
CA HIS A 65 2.81 -7.76 -7.59
C HIS A 65 1.78 -8.62 -8.35
N PRO A 66 0.84 -8.03 -9.11
CA PRO A 66 -0.32 -8.76 -9.65
C PRO A 66 0.02 -9.94 -10.56
N LYS A 67 1.08 -9.84 -11.39
CA LYS A 67 1.51 -10.94 -12.28
C LYS A 67 2.26 -12.08 -11.57
N LYS A 68 3.02 -11.77 -10.51
CA LYS A 68 3.87 -12.74 -9.79
C LYS A 68 3.12 -13.40 -8.63
N GLN A 69 2.15 -12.71 -8.05
CA GLN A 69 1.38 -13.10 -6.88
C GLN A 69 -0.10 -13.25 -7.26
N LYS A 70 -0.39 -14.10 -8.25
CA LYS A 70 -1.76 -14.33 -8.79
C LYS A 70 -2.75 -14.77 -7.71
N GLN A 71 -2.28 -15.53 -6.73
CA GLN A 71 -3.10 -15.98 -5.61
C GLN A 71 -3.56 -14.79 -4.75
N GLN A 72 -2.66 -13.88 -4.39
CA GLN A 72 -2.98 -12.66 -3.64
C GLN A 72 -3.93 -11.75 -4.43
N LEU A 73 -3.76 -11.68 -5.75
CA LEU A 73 -4.69 -10.97 -6.64
C LEU A 73 -6.10 -11.56 -6.55
N ASN A 74 -6.26 -12.87 -6.79
CA ASN A 74 -7.58 -13.53 -6.72
C ASN A 74 -8.25 -13.31 -5.36
N LEU A 75 -7.47 -13.36 -4.28
CA LEU A 75 -7.94 -13.16 -2.93
C LEU A 75 -8.39 -11.73 -2.65
N PHE A 76 -7.65 -10.72 -3.16
CA PHE A 76 -8.09 -9.34 -3.12
C PHE A 76 -9.41 -9.15 -3.88
N GLU A 77 -9.55 -9.77 -5.05
CA GLU A 77 -10.78 -9.68 -5.86
C GLU A 77 -11.99 -10.35 -5.16
N GLU A 78 -11.76 -11.44 -4.45
CA GLU A 78 -12.77 -12.11 -3.61
C GLU A 78 -13.17 -11.30 -2.37
N ASP A 79 -12.32 -10.42 -1.86
CA ASP A 79 -12.63 -9.61 -0.67
C ASP A 79 -13.24 -8.25 -1.04
N MET A 80 -12.67 -7.61 -2.05
CA MET A 80 -12.91 -6.20 -2.36
C MET A 80 -13.75 -5.99 -3.61
N LEU A 81 -13.78 -6.96 -4.53
CA LEU A 81 -14.47 -6.85 -5.82
C LEU A 81 -15.62 -7.85 -5.93
N THR A 82 -16.41 -8.01 -4.86
CA THR A 82 -17.56 -8.94 -4.84
C THR A 82 -18.88 -8.28 -5.15
N GLU A 83 -19.13 -7.09 -4.59
CA GLU A 83 -20.40 -6.39 -4.60
C GLU A 83 -20.18 -4.88 -4.71
N ASN A 84 -21.26 -4.13 -4.98
CA ASN A 84 -21.24 -2.68 -5.01
C ASN A 84 -20.84 -2.11 -3.64
N ASN A 85 -20.24 -0.90 -3.63
CA ASN A 85 -19.94 -0.15 -2.41
C ASN A 85 -19.11 -0.91 -1.36
N THR A 86 -18.08 -1.62 -1.82
CA THR A 86 -17.08 -2.26 -0.94
C THR A 86 -15.95 -1.28 -0.59
N PHE A 87 -15.62 -1.19 0.70
CA PHE A 87 -14.64 -0.25 1.25
C PHE A 87 -13.63 -0.95 2.20
N ALA A 88 -12.45 -0.36 2.31
CA ALA A 88 -11.52 -0.60 3.40
C ALA A 88 -11.58 0.58 4.39
N SER A 89 -11.63 0.32 5.69
CA SER A 89 -11.58 1.36 6.71
C SER A 89 -10.16 1.54 7.25
N PHE A 90 -9.76 2.79 7.46
CA PHE A 90 -8.53 3.14 8.16
C PHE A 90 -8.86 3.81 9.48
N SER A 91 -8.10 3.49 10.53
CA SER A 91 -8.19 4.17 11.82
C SER A 91 -6.83 4.18 12.51
N PHE A 92 -6.26 5.37 12.72
CA PHE A 92 -4.99 5.55 13.41
C PHE A 92 -4.96 6.84 14.25
N PRO A 93 -4.10 6.92 15.29
CA PRO A 93 -3.92 8.13 16.09
C PRO A 93 -3.54 9.34 15.23
N ALA A 94 -4.15 10.49 15.52
CA ALA A 94 -3.86 11.77 14.87
C ALA A 94 -2.38 12.18 15.00
N LYS A 95 -1.74 11.82 16.12
CA LYS A 95 -0.30 12.04 16.36
C LYS A 95 0.61 11.36 15.33
N GLU A 96 0.11 10.35 14.63
CA GLU A 96 0.87 9.68 13.57
C GLU A 96 0.79 10.44 12.25
N VAL A 97 -0.11 11.42 12.11
CA VAL A 97 -0.13 12.38 10.99
C VAL A 97 0.65 13.63 11.35
N ASP A 98 0.41 14.19 12.54
CA ASP A 98 1.08 15.39 13.02
C ASP A 98 1.42 15.24 14.51
N GLU A 99 2.72 15.26 14.83
CA GLU A 99 3.23 15.01 16.19
C GLU A 99 2.82 16.10 17.18
N HIS A 100 2.53 17.30 16.69
CA HIS A 100 2.06 18.44 17.48
C HIS A 100 0.53 18.51 17.57
N LEU A 101 -0.17 17.55 16.94
CA LEU A 101 -1.64 17.49 16.92
C LEU A 101 -2.29 18.78 16.38
N ASP A 102 -1.72 19.35 15.30
CA ASP A 102 -2.42 20.41 14.56
C ASP A 102 -3.65 19.82 13.84
N TYR A 103 -4.76 19.76 14.57
CA TYR A 103 -6.01 19.18 14.08
C TYR A 103 -6.55 19.95 12.86
N ARG A 104 -6.36 21.26 12.77
CA ARG A 104 -6.78 22.05 11.59
C ARG A 104 -6.00 21.64 10.35
N ALA A 105 -4.70 21.39 10.48
CA ALA A 105 -3.90 20.88 9.38
C ALA A 105 -4.32 19.45 8.98
N ILE A 106 -4.65 18.59 9.95
CA ILE A 106 -5.14 17.24 9.71
C ILE A 106 -6.50 17.27 8.98
N GLU A 107 -7.46 18.07 9.45
CA GLU A 107 -8.79 18.26 8.84
C GLU A 107 -8.66 18.70 7.38
N LYS A 108 -7.89 19.77 7.11
CA LYS A 108 -7.61 20.21 5.73
C LYS A 108 -6.98 19.11 4.88
N GLY A 109 -6.13 18.29 5.50
CA GLY A 109 -5.50 17.14 4.87
C GLY A 109 -6.50 16.09 4.42
N LEU A 110 -7.46 15.77 5.29
CA LEU A 110 -8.57 14.84 5.03
C LEU A 110 -9.54 15.38 3.98
N GLU A 111 -10.00 16.63 4.14
CA GLU A 111 -10.87 17.32 3.17
C GLU A 111 -10.26 17.33 1.77
N SER A 112 -8.96 17.63 1.68
CA SER A 112 -8.23 17.63 0.42
C SER A 112 -8.18 16.24 -0.21
N LEU A 113 -8.00 15.17 0.57
CA LEU A 113 -8.00 13.80 0.07
C LEU A 113 -9.40 13.28 -0.30
N GLU A 114 -10.45 13.74 0.38
CA GLU A 114 -11.83 13.41 0.04
C GLU A 114 -12.26 14.06 -1.28
N ASN A 115 -11.73 15.24 -1.58
CA ASN A 115 -12.00 15.94 -2.83
C ASN A 115 -11.01 15.56 -3.95
N LEU A 116 -9.84 15.03 -3.62
CA LEU A 116 -8.84 14.61 -4.59
C LEU A 116 -9.40 13.51 -5.51
N SER A 117 -9.40 13.78 -6.81
CA SER A 117 -9.92 12.87 -7.84
C SER A 117 -11.36 12.40 -7.57
N LYS A 118 -12.19 13.27 -6.96
CA LYS A 118 -13.60 12.98 -6.67
C LYS A 118 -14.39 12.80 -7.96
N GLY A 119 -15.09 11.68 -8.07
CA GLY A 119 -15.90 11.34 -9.25
C GLY A 119 -16.40 9.90 -9.22
N TRP A 120 -17.04 9.48 -10.31
CA TRP A 120 -17.44 8.09 -10.50
C TRP A 120 -16.26 7.24 -10.95
N HIS A 121 -15.86 6.29 -10.10
CA HIS A 121 -14.78 5.35 -10.40
C HIS A 121 -15.34 3.97 -10.71
N GLU A 122 -14.88 3.38 -11.81
CA GLU A 122 -15.33 2.07 -12.28
C GLU A 122 -14.36 0.95 -11.89
N SER A 123 -14.92 -0.16 -11.43
CA SER A 123 -14.20 -1.42 -11.19
C SER A 123 -15.00 -2.60 -11.73
N ILE A 124 -14.33 -3.71 -11.98
CA ILE A 124 -14.94 -4.96 -12.45
C ILE A 124 -14.88 -5.96 -11.29
N THR A 125 -16.01 -6.58 -10.96
CA THR A 125 -16.05 -7.63 -9.93
C THR A 125 -15.34 -8.89 -10.38
N SER A 126 -15.01 -9.77 -9.43
CA SER A 126 -14.57 -11.14 -9.71
C SER A 126 -15.57 -11.95 -10.55
N LYS A 127 -16.83 -11.49 -10.64
CA LYS A 127 -17.90 -12.06 -11.50
C LYS A 127 -18.07 -11.36 -12.85
N GLY A 128 -17.16 -10.45 -13.22
CA GLY A 128 -17.20 -9.71 -14.48
C GLY A 128 -18.22 -8.56 -14.53
N LYS A 129 -18.86 -8.22 -13.41
CA LYS A 129 -19.85 -7.12 -13.36
C LYS A 129 -19.17 -5.78 -13.16
N LYS A 130 -19.59 -4.75 -13.90
CA LYS A 130 -19.14 -3.37 -13.68
C LYS A 130 -19.78 -2.80 -12.41
N VAL A 131 -18.96 -2.15 -11.59
CA VAL A 131 -19.36 -1.47 -10.36
C VAL A 131 -18.85 -0.05 -10.41
N LYS A 132 -19.70 0.92 -10.10
CA LYS A 132 -19.32 2.32 -9.96
C LYS A 132 -19.37 2.74 -8.49
N SER A 133 -18.36 3.46 -8.03
CA SER A 133 -18.34 4.10 -6.71
C SER A 133 -18.08 5.58 -6.88
N LEU A 134 -18.91 6.42 -6.26
CA LEU A 134 -18.70 7.86 -6.19
C LEU A 134 -17.81 8.19 -4.98
N GLY A 135 -16.74 8.98 -5.19
CA GLY A 135 -15.89 9.46 -4.09
C GLY A 135 -14.52 9.94 -4.56
N GLY A 136 -13.78 10.60 -3.68
CA GLY A 136 -12.35 10.88 -3.88
C GLY A 136 -11.47 9.75 -3.40
N VAL A 137 -10.17 10.02 -3.24
CA VAL A 137 -9.19 9.02 -2.77
C VAL A 137 -9.61 8.41 -1.43
N ILE A 138 -10.18 9.22 -0.54
CA ILE A 138 -10.86 8.75 0.67
C ILE A 138 -12.34 9.16 0.66
N SER A 139 -13.11 8.63 1.61
CA SER A 139 -14.52 8.95 1.80
C SER A 139 -14.87 8.94 3.28
N SER A 140 -15.83 9.78 3.68
CA SER A 140 -16.33 9.84 5.05
C SER A 140 -15.22 10.02 6.10
N PRO A 141 -14.33 11.02 5.94
CA PRO A 141 -13.30 11.28 6.94
C PRO A 141 -13.92 11.70 8.27
N GLN A 142 -13.30 11.25 9.35
CA GLN A 142 -13.66 11.57 10.72
C GLN A 142 -12.40 11.82 11.53
N LEU A 143 -12.50 12.81 12.43
CA LEU A 143 -11.50 13.11 13.43
C LEU A 143 -12.22 13.12 14.77
N SER A 144 -12.00 12.09 15.58
CA SER A 144 -12.68 11.92 16.86
C SER A 144 -11.73 11.28 17.87
N GLU A 145 -11.77 11.74 19.12
CA GLU A 145 -11.00 11.17 20.24
C GLU A 145 -9.49 11.00 19.94
N GLY A 146 -8.89 11.97 19.24
CA GLY A 146 -7.48 11.92 18.86
C GLY A 146 -7.15 10.85 17.82
N LYS A 147 -8.14 10.32 17.10
CA LYS A 147 -8.00 9.37 16.00
C LYS A 147 -8.51 9.96 14.68
N VAL A 148 -7.78 9.67 13.62
CA VAL A 148 -8.19 9.87 12.24
C VAL A 148 -8.79 8.56 11.74
N SER A 149 -9.98 8.62 11.16
CA SER A 149 -10.58 7.49 10.46
C SER A 149 -11.24 7.91 9.14
N PHE A 150 -11.28 7.00 8.17
CA PHE A 150 -11.91 7.22 6.87
C PHE A 150 -12.09 5.89 6.14
N LEU A 151 -12.82 5.91 5.05
CA LEU A 151 -12.99 4.80 4.13
C LEU A 151 -12.22 5.03 2.83
N MET A 152 -11.75 3.94 2.22
CA MET A 152 -11.22 3.93 0.85
C MET A 152 -12.02 2.93 0.03
N SER A 153 -12.51 3.35 -1.15
CA SER A 153 -13.23 2.46 -2.04
C SER A 153 -12.33 1.33 -2.56
N ALA A 154 -12.93 0.21 -2.94
CA ALA A 154 -12.23 -0.90 -3.58
C ALA A 154 -11.38 -0.46 -4.80
N TYR A 155 -11.82 0.57 -5.53
CA TYR A 155 -11.06 1.16 -6.61
C TYR A 155 -9.74 1.76 -6.14
N TRP A 156 -9.76 2.65 -5.14
CA TRP A 156 -8.56 3.38 -4.70
C TRP A 156 -7.58 2.49 -3.93
N ILE A 157 -8.08 1.63 -3.05
CA ILE A 157 -7.22 0.72 -2.30
C ILE A 157 -6.51 -0.28 -3.22
N ARG A 158 -7.16 -0.70 -4.33
CA ARG A 158 -6.53 -1.51 -5.37
C ARG A 158 -5.32 -0.80 -6.00
N GLN A 159 -5.42 0.51 -6.26
CA GLN A 159 -4.32 1.30 -6.83
C GLN A 159 -3.12 1.40 -5.88
N LEU A 160 -3.35 1.28 -4.57
CA LEU A 160 -2.30 1.32 -3.54
C LEU A 160 -1.71 -0.05 -3.21
N MET A 161 -2.50 -1.12 -3.31
CA MET A 161 -2.08 -2.48 -2.98
C MET A 161 -1.39 -3.18 -4.14
N GLN A 162 -1.84 -2.96 -5.38
CA GLN A 162 -1.22 -3.58 -6.54
C GLN A 162 0.04 -2.83 -6.93
N LEU A 163 1.19 -3.53 -6.90
CA LEU A 163 2.50 -2.99 -7.23
C LEU A 163 3.06 -3.60 -8.52
N PRO A 164 2.45 -3.36 -9.71
CA PRO A 164 3.08 -3.74 -10.97
C PRO A 164 4.38 -2.96 -11.19
N HIS A 165 4.38 -1.68 -10.80
CA HIS A 165 5.53 -0.78 -10.77
C HIS A 165 5.40 0.16 -9.57
N TYR A 166 6.49 0.39 -8.86
CA TYR A 166 6.49 1.23 -7.66
C TYR A 166 7.87 1.84 -7.43
N ASN A 167 7.88 2.96 -6.72
CA ASN A 167 9.10 3.60 -6.24
C ASN A 167 9.20 3.43 -4.73
N LYS A 168 10.41 3.19 -4.24
CA LYS A 168 10.68 3.22 -2.80
C LYS A 168 10.80 4.68 -2.36
N ALA A 169 10.11 5.03 -1.29
CA ALA A 169 10.21 6.34 -0.65
C ALA A 169 10.50 6.17 0.84
N LEU A 170 11.26 7.09 1.44
CA LEU A 170 11.43 7.07 2.90
C LEU A 170 10.14 7.52 3.57
N LEU A 171 9.67 6.76 4.56
CA LEU A 171 8.42 7.07 5.26
C LEU A 171 8.46 8.47 5.87
N ARG A 172 9.60 8.86 6.46
CA ARG A 172 9.76 10.16 7.14
C ARG A 172 9.70 11.39 6.23
N THR A 173 9.91 11.25 4.92
CA THR A 173 10.12 12.41 4.03
C THR A 173 8.98 13.45 4.09
N PRO A 174 7.68 13.10 4.09
CA PRO A 174 6.60 14.11 4.23
C PRO A 174 6.50 14.78 5.61
N TRP A 175 7.12 14.23 6.65
CA TRP A 175 7.21 14.87 7.97
C TRP A 175 8.33 15.92 8.00
N GLU A 176 9.43 15.64 7.29
CA GLU A 176 10.58 16.54 7.16
C GLU A 176 10.37 17.66 6.14
N LEU A 177 9.48 17.46 5.17
CA LEU A 177 9.08 18.49 4.21
C LEU A 177 7.97 19.37 4.80
N SER A 178 8.07 20.69 4.61
CA SER A 178 7.09 21.66 5.15
C SER A 178 5.95 21.99 4.19
N LYS A 179 6.05 21.61 2.91
CA LYS A 179 5.09 21.99 1.85
C LYS A 179 4.68 20.77 1.02
N GLY A 180 3.38 20.61 0.76
CA GLY A 180 2.87 19.51 -0.06
C GLY A 180 3.45 19.49 -1.48
N LYS A 181 3.61 20.64 -2.14
CA LYS A 181 4.28 20.72 -3.45
C LYS A 181 5.72 20.19 -3.48
N HIS A 182 6.46 20.27 -2.37
CA HIS A 182 7.79 19.67 -2.28
C HIS A 182 7.70 18.14 -2.23
N VAL A 183 6.70 17.59 -1.53
CA VAL A 183 6.43 16.14 -1.55
C VAL A 183 6.01 15.69 -2.94
N LEU A 184 5.14 16.45 -3.61
CA LEU A 184 4.71 16.19 -4.99
C LEU A 184 5.90 16.18 -5.96
N PHE A 185 6.80 17.16 -5.84
CA PHE A 185 8.04 17.21 -6.62
C PHE A 185 8.93 16.00 -6.35
N TYR A 186 9.10 15.61 -5.09
CA TYR A 186 9.87 14.42 -4.73
C TYR A 186 9.26 13.14 -5.32
N LEU A 187 7.93 12.99 -5.31
CA LEU A 187 7.26 11.84 -5.96
C LEU A 187 7.47 11.81 -7.48
N TRP A 188 7.52 12.98 -8.14
CA TRP A 188 7.90 13.07 -9.55
C TRP A 188 9.37 12.69 -9.78
N LEU A 189 10.26 13.16 -8.92
CA LEU A 189 11.69 12.89 -8.97
C LEU A 189 11.98 11.38 -8.89
N LEU A 190 11.21 10.64 -8.09
CA LEU A 190 11.30 9.18 -7.98
C LEU A 190 11.02 8.44 -9.30
N GLU A 191 10.30 9.04 -10.24
CA GLU A 191 10.01 8.44 -11.56
C GLU A 191 10.97 8.87 -12.67
N LEU A 192 11.86 9.84 -12.41
CA LEU A 192 12.78 10.29 -13.44
C LEU A 192 13.82 9.22 -13.79
N PRO A 193 14.24 9.14 -15.07
CA PRO A 193 15.37 8.31 -15.46
C PRO A 193 16.68 8.94 -14.96
N ASP A 194 17.72 8.13 -14.79
CA ASP A 194 18.98 8.56 -14.15
C ASP A 194 19.76 9.57 -15.01
N GLU A 195 19.65 9.48 -16.34
CA GLU A 195 20.18 10.48 -17.28
C GLU A 195 19.51 11.86 -17.15
N GLY A 196 18.33 11.91 -16.51
CA GLY A 196 17.60 13.13 -16.24
C GLY A 196 16.56 13.51 -17.29
N THR A 197 16.04 14.72 -17.18
CA THR A 197 15.02 15.27 -18.06
C THR A 197 15.15 16.78 -18.18
N ARG A 198 14.40 17.38 -19.11
CA ARG A 198 14.26 18.84 -19.23
C ARG A 198 12.78 19.21 -19.22
N VAL A 199 12.47 20.34 -18.61
CA VAL A 199 11.12 20.90 -18.56
C VAL A 199 11.14 22.35 -18.97
N ASN A 200 10.03 22.81 -19.53
CA ASN A 200 9.80 24.24 -19.75
C ASN A 200 9.49 24.92 -18.42
N PHE A 201 10.15 26.05 -18.17
CA PHE A 201 10.05 26.85 -16.95
C PHE A 201 8.61 27.30 -16.66
N HIS A 202 7.89 27.82 -17.66
CA HIS A 202 6.52 28.28 -17.48
C HIS A 202 5.61 27.13 -17.05
N ASN A 203 5.69 25.99 -17.75
CA ASN A 203 4.90 24.80 -17.39
C ASN A 203 5.24 24.28 -15.99
N PHE A 204 6.53 24.25 -15.63
CA PHE A 204 6.97 23.82 -14.30
C PHE A 204 6.45 24.75 -13.20
N GLN A 205 6.54 26.06 -13.42
CA GLN A 205 6.06 27.07 -12.50
C GLN A 205 4.53 26.98 -12.30
N THR A 206 3.76 26.85 -13.39
CA THR A 206 2.31 26.63 -13.32
C THR A 206 1.98 25.34 -12.56
N TYR A 207 2.66 24.24 -12.85
CA TYR A 207 2.39 22.94 -12.23
C TYR A 207 2.63 22.95 -10.71
N TYR A 208 3.71 23.58 -10.25
CA TYR A 208 4.09 23.62 -8.83
C TYR A 208 3.69 24.91 -8.12
N ASP A 209 2.88 25.75 -8.77
CA ASP A 209 2.38 27.02 -8.23
C ASP A 209 3.52 27.90 -7.67
N TYR A 210 4.45 28.23 -8.56
CA TYR A 210 5.51 29.20 -8.32
C TYR A 210 5.19 30.53 -9.04
N ASN A 211 5.92 31.60 -8.70
CA ASN A 211 5.77 32.89 -9.36
C ASN A 211 7.10 33.67 -9.39
N TYR A 212 8.11 33.09 -10.04
CA TYR A 212 9.39 33.70 -10.33
C TYR A 212 9.40 34.31 -11.72
N LYS A 213 10.29 35.29 -11.92
CA LYS A 213 10.45 36.01 -13.18
C LYS A 213 11.06 35.13 -14.30
N ASP A 214 12.01 34.28 -13.94
CA ASP A 214 12.78 33.47 -14.89
C ASP A 214 13.26 32.16 -14.25
N ALA A 215 13.70 31.23 -15.10
CA ALA A 215 14.21 29.92 -14.70
C ALA A 215 15.37 30.03 -13.69
N GLN A 216 16.26 31.01 -13.85
CA GLN A 216 17.42 31.21 -12.99
C GLN A 216 17.02 31.60 -11.56
N SER A 217 16.05 32.49 -11.43
CA SER A 217 15.49 32.93 -10.16
C SER A 217 14.76 31.78 -9.46
N LEU A 218 13.93 31.02 -10.18
CA LEU A 218 13.28 29.82 -9.65
C LEU A 218 14.33 28.81 -9.17
N ALA A 219 15.38 28.57 -9.96
CA ALA A 219 16.44 27.66 -9.60
C ALA A 219 17.19 28.09 -8.32
N LYS A 220 17.53 29.38 -8.21
CA LYS A 220 18.24 29.94 -7.06
C LYS A 220 17.42 29.92 -5.78
N PHE A 221 16.14 30.29 -5.85
CA PHE A 221 15.32 30.55 -4.66
C PHE A 221 14.35 29.42 -4.29
N ALA A 222 14.01 28.53 -5.22
CA ALA A 222 13.17 27.37 -4.95
C ALA A 222 13.93 26.04 -5.06
N LEU A 223 14.64 25.80 -6.18
CA LEU A 223 15.29 24.49 -6.39
C LEU A 223 16.52 24.29 -5.51
N LYS A 224 17.37 25.31 -5.35
CA LYS A 224 18.56 25.24 -4.49
C LYS A 224 18.22 24.82 -3.04
N PRO A 225 17.31 25.50 -2.32
CA PRO A 225 16.96 25.06 -0.97
C PRO A 225 16.24 23.71 -0.94
N LEU A 226 15.38 23.41 -1.93
CA LEU A 226 14.70 22.11 -2.01
C LEU A 226 15.70 20.96 -2.21
N LYS A 227 16.69 21.11 -3.09
CA LYS A 227 17.78 20.16 -3.28
C LYS A 227 18.51 19.90 -1.96
N ALA A 228 18.96 20.96 -1.29
CA ALA A 228 19.69 20.85 -0.03
C ALA A 228 18.89 20.12 1.05
N LEU A 229 17.57 20.32 1.08
CA LEU A 229 16.67 19.61 1.97
C LEU A 229 16.54 18.12 1.59
N LEU A 230 16.26 17.82 0.32
CA LEU A 230 16.13 16.44 -0.16
C LEU A 230 17.43 15.63 -0.01
N ASP A 231 18.59 16.26 -0.15
CA ASP A 231 19.90 15.65 0.12
C ASP A 231 20.00 15.08 1.55
N LYS A 232 19.30 15.70 2.52
CA LYS A 232 19.30 15.29 3.92
C LYS A 232 18.17 14.31 4.27
N VAL A 233 16.98 14.49 3.69
CA VAL A 233 15.74 13.88 4.22
C VAL A 233 15.07 12.86 3.31
N SER A 234 15.64 12.60 2.14
CA SER A 234 15.07 11.69 1.14
C SER A 234 16.09 10.69 0.62
N ASN A 235 15.62 9.67 -0.10
CA ASN A 235 16.46 8.70 -0.82
C ASN A 235 16.83 9.14 -2.24
N ARG A 236 16.28 10.26 -2.72
CA ARG A 236 16.51 10.74 -4.09
C ARG A 236 16.51 12.26 -4.11
N SER A 237 17.58 12.81 -4.65
CA SER A 237 17.75 14.25 -4.85
C SER A 237 18.10 14.51 -6.32
N PHE A 238 18.51 15.73 -6.65
CA PHE A 238 18.70 16.16 -8.03
C PHE A 238 19.76 17.24 -8.18
N ASN A 239 20.47 17.20 -9.30
CA ASN A 239 21.19 18.35 -9.83
C ASN A 239 20.28 19.09 -10.81
N TYR A 240 20.56 20.38 -11.00
CA TYR A 240 19.83 21.20 -11.96
C TYR A 240 20.73 22.17 -12.71
N LYS A 241 20.30 22.52 -13.93
CA LYS A 241 20.89 23.59 -14.75
C LYS A 241 19.76 24.34 -15.45
N THR A 242 19.95 25.62 -15.71
CA THR A 242 19.01 26.44 -16.50
C THR A 242 19.66 26.86 -17.81
N SER A 243 18.86 26.96 -18.88
CA SER A 243 19.27 27.54 -20.16
C SER A 243 18.05 28.13 -20.85
N GLY A 244 17.98 29.46 -20.95
CA GLY A 244 16.75 30.16 -21.34
C GLY A 244 15.57 29.72 -20.45
N ASP A 245 14.47 29.34 -21.09
CA ASP A 245 13.24 28.88 -20.43
C ASP A 245 13.24 27.36 -20.13
N LEU A 246 14.39 26.71 -20.17
CA LEU A 246 14.52 25.29 -19.84
C LEU A 246 15.21 25.09 -18.50
N ILE A 247 14.65 24.17 -17.71
CA ILE A 247 15.26 23.64 -16.50
C ILE A 247 15.59 22.17 -16.75
N PHE A 248 16.86 21.82 -16.60
CA PHE A 248 17.38 20.46 -16.68
C PHE A 248 17.45 19.89 -15.27
N PHE A 249 16.98 18.66 -15.09
CA PHE A 249 17.02 17.93 -13.83
C PHE A 249 17.75 16.60 -14.04
N THR A 250 18.78 16.34 -13.25
CA THR A 250 19.49 15.05 -13.23
C THR A 250 19.36 14.44 -11.84
N PRO A 251 18.51 13.41 -11.65
CA PRO A 251 18.31 12.81 -10.34
C PRO A 251 19.55 12.03 -9.89
N TYR A 252 19.72 11.86 -8.58
CA TYR A 252 20.70 10.94 -8.01
C TYR A 252 20.21 10.37 -6.68
N TYR A 253 20.70 9.18 -6.32
CA TYR A 253 20.48 8.59 -5.02
C TYR A 253 21.34 9.26 -3.95
N THR A 254 20.74 9.59 -2.81
CA THR A 254 21.47 10.15 -1.67
C THR A 254 22.31 9.05 -1.00
N LYS A 255 23.48 9.42 -0.46
CA LYS A 255 24.56 8.49 -0.07
C LYS A 255 24.16 7.43 0.98
N ASP A 256 23.08 7.66 1.73
CA ASP A 256 22.61 6.74 2.78
C ASP A 256 21.55 5.73 2.30
N VAL A 257 21.23 5.71 1.00
CA VAL A 257 20.08 4.92 0.49
C VAL A 257 20.42 4.10 -0.76
N GLN A 258 21.59 3.44 -0.78
CA GLN A 258 21.76 2.24 -1.61
C GLN A 258 20.85 1.13 -1.06
N ILE A 259 19.57 1.14 -1.44
CA ILE A 259 18.65 0.04 -1.13
C ILE A 259 18.92 -1.09 -2.12
N GLU A 260 20.06 -1.77 -1.94
CA GLU A 260 20.16 -3.16 -2.33
C GLU A 260 19.21 -3.95 -1.41
N LEU A 261 17.98 -4.19 -1.89
CA LEU A 261 17.18 -5.25 -1.29
C LEU A 261 17.93 -6.55 -1.55
N LYS A 262 18.75 -6.99 -0.60
CA LYS A 262 19.28 -8.35 -0.58
C LYS A 262 18.09 -9.30 -0.79
N ASP A 263 18.21 -10.30 -1.65
CA ASP A 263 17.12 -11.24 -1.97
C ASP A 263 16.46 -11.87 -0.73
N LYS A 264 17.21 -11.99 0.39
CA LYS A 264 16.69 -12.38 1.71
C LYS A 264 15.53 -11.48 2.21
N THR A 265 15.56 -10.19 1.94
CA THR A 265 14.53 -9.23 2.36
C THR A 265 13.23 -9.42 1.57
N VAL A 266 13.33 -9.77 0.27
CA VAL A 266 12.16 -10.06 -0.58
C VAL A 266 11.45 -11.33 -0.11
N THR A 267 12.20 -12.40 0.19
CA THR A 267 11.62 -13.65 0.70
C THR A 267 10.98 -13.46 2.07
N ASN A 268 11.64 -12.73 2.98
CA ASN A 268 11.07 -12.42 4.30
C ASN A 268 9.82 -11.54 4.21
N GLN A 269 9.78 -10.61 3.26
CA GLN A 269 8.60 -9.81 2.99
C GLN A 269 7.46 -10.69 2.47
N GLN A 270 7.69 -11.57 1.49
CA GLN A 270 6.66 -12.49 0.98
C GLN A 270 6.10 -13.41 2.08
N ILE A 271 6.96 -13.94 2.95
CA ILE A 271 6.54 -14.74 4.12
C ILE A 271 5.66 -13.87 5.03
N THR A 272 6.14 -12.69 5.40
CA THR A 272 5.42 -11.81 6.34
C THR A 272 4.07 -11.36 5.79
N GLN A 273 4.01 -11.01 4.50
CA GLN A 273 2.80 -10.65 3.78
C GLN A 273 1.79 -11.80 3.81
N LYS A 274 2.23 -13.02 3.46
CA LYS A 274 1.34 -14.18 3.40
C LYS A 274 0.79 -14.57 4.78
N LEU A 275 1.63 -14.56 5.81
CA LEU A 275 1.21 -14.86 7.18
C LEU A 275 0.28 -13.78 7.73
N HIS A 276 0.59 -12.50 7.51
CA HIS A 276 -0.28 -11.39 7.92
C HIS A 276 -1.66 -11.52 7.27
N TYR A 277 -1.68 -11.84 5.98
CA TYR A 277 -2.91 -12.06 5.25
C TYR A 277 -3.75 -13.22 5.84
N TRP A 278 -3.15 -14.39 6.10
CA TRP A 278 -3.87 -15.50 6.73
C TRP A 278 -4.39 -15.12 8.12
N LYS A 279 -3.59 -14.35 8.86
CA LYS A 279 -3.99 -13.81 10.16
C LYS A 279 -5.29 -13.02 10.06
N VAL A 280 -5.34 -12.05 9.15
CA VAL A 280 -6.50 -11.15 9.01
C VAL A 280 -7.70 -11.93 8.49
N ARG A 281 -7.54 -12.74 7.44
CA ARG A 281 -8.64 -13.43 6.78
C ARG A 281 -9.32 -14.48 7.65
N HIS A 282 -8.53 -15.23 8.42
CA HIS A 282 -9.01 -16.33 9.25
C HIS A 282 -9.03 -15.97 10.73
N LYS A 283 -8.90 -14.68 11.06
CA LYS A 283 -8.91 -14.16 12.44
C LYS A 283 -7.95 -14.92 13.36
N LEU A 284 -6.74 -15.20 12.89
CA LEU A 284 -5.75 -15.95 13.66
C LEU A 284 -5.10 -15.05 14.72
N GLU A 285 -4.84 -15.65 15.88
CA GLU A 285 -4.08 -15.00 16.93
C GLU A 285 -2.59 -14.88 16.59
N LYS A 286 -1.88 -14.07 17.37
CA LYS A 286 -0.43 -13.87 17.21
C LYS A 286 0.34 -15.18 17.42
N THR A 287 -0.07 -15.99 18.39
CA THR A 287 0.50 -17.30 18.71
C THR A 287 0.50 -18.22 17.49
N HIS A 288 -0.61 -18.34 16.77
CA HIS A 288 -0.70 -19.11 15.53
C HIS A 288 0.30 -18.65 14.46
N ILE A 289 0.43 -17.33 14.29
CA ILE A 289 1.39 -16.76 13.32
C ILE A 289 2.84 -17.02 13.73
N ASP A 290 3.14 -16.98 15.02
CA ASP A 290 4.47 -17.27 15.52
C ASP A 290 4.82 -18.76 15.35
N THR A 291 3.83 -19.67 15.45
CA THR A 291 4.00 -21.09 15.09
C THR A 291 4.40 -21.25 13.61
N PHE A 292 3.69 -20.64 12.66
CA PHE A 292 4.06 -20.69 11.24
C PHE A 292 5.48 -20.15 10.99
N ARG A 293 5.83 -19.03 11.63
CA ARG A 293 7.18 -18.45 11.53
C ARG A 293 8.25 -19.40 12.03
N SER A 294 7.98 -20.13 13.12
CA SER A 294 8.94 -21.08 13.70
C SER A 294 9.25 -22.25 12.76
N PHE A 295 8.25 -22.73 11.99
CA PHE A 295 8.48 -23.77 10.99
C PHE A 295 9.25 -23.23 9.79
N ILE A 296 8.88 -22.06 9.28
CA ILE A 296 9.54 -21.43 8.13
C ILE A 296 11.00 -21.06 8.43
N SER A 297 11.30 -20.68 9.68
CA SER A 297 12.68 -20.37 10.08
C SER A 297 13.56 -21.62 10.20
N LYS A 298 12.99 -22.75 10.62
CA LYS A 298 13.68 -24.05 10.70
C LYS A 298 13.87 -24.69 9.33
N ASP A 299 12.84 -24.62 8.48
CA ASP A 299 12.87 -25.13 7.12
C ASP A 299 12.19 -24.16 6.15
N LYS A 300 12.96 -23.63 5.20
CA LYS A 300 12.44 -22.72 4.18
C LYS A 300 11.43 -23.40 3.24
N GLY A 301 11.51 -24.73 3.06
CA GLY A 301 10.56 -25.51 2.26
C GLY A 301 9.14 -25.47 2.83
N SER A 302 9.02 -25.38 4.16
CA SER A 302 7.74 -25.26 4.86
C SER A 302 6.90 -24.08 4.40
N TYR A 303 7.51 -22.95 3.99
CA TYR A 303 6.74 -21.84 3.43
C TYR A 303 6.04 -22.22 2.12
N GLN A 304 6.74 -22.89 1.20
CA GLN A 304 6.14 -23.34 -0.05
C GLN A 304 5.06 -24.39 0.19
N LEU A 305 5.28 -25.29 1.15
CA LEU A 305 4.29 -26.28 1.57
C LEU A 305 3.00 -25.60 2.04
N PHE A 306 3.09 -24.64 2.97
CA PHE A 306 1.93 -23.90 3.46
C PHE A 306 1.20 -23.14 2.35
N VAL A 307 1.93 -22.49 1.45
CA VAL A 307 1.32 -21.77 0.31
C VAL A 307 0.50 -22.72 -0.57
N LYS A 308 1.04 -23.91 -0.85
CA LYS A 308 0.39 -24.93 -1.68
C LYS A 308 -0.79 -25.58 -0.99
N ALA A 309 -0.66 -25.95 0.29
CA ALA A 309 -1.77 -26.41 1.10
C ALA A 309 -2.91 -25.39 1.13
N TYR A 310 -2.58 -24.09 1.15
CA TYR A 310 -3.60 -23.04 1.17
C TYR A 310 -4.29 -22.92 -0.20
N ASP A 311 -3.57 -23.13 -1.31
CA ASP A 311 -4.18 -23.24 -2.63
C ASP A 311 -5.19 -24.39 -2.72
N PHE A 312 -4.87 -25.55 -2.12
CA PHE A 312 -5.78 -26.69 -2.02
C PHE A 312 -7.03 -26.33 -1.22
N PHE A 313 -6.86 -25.77 -0.03
CA PHE A 313 -7.97 -25.30 0.81
C PHE A 313 -8.91 -24.34 0.05
N ILE A 314 -8.35 -23.34 -0.65
CA ILE A 314 -9.15 -22.39 -1.43
C ILE A 314 -9.90 -23.09 -2.58
N LYS A 315 -9.28 -24.07 -3.25
CA LYS A 315 -9.95 -24.86 -4.31
C LYS A 315 -11.10 -25.70 -3.75
N SER A 316 -10.90 -26.34 -2.60
CA SER A 316 -11.94 -27.14 -1.93
C SER A 316 -13.13 -26.26 -1.53
N CYS A 317 -12.87 -25.10 -0.91
CA CYS A 317 -13.91 -24.10 -0.61
C CYS A 317 -14.71 -23.69 -1.86
N LYS A 318 -14.03 -23.45 -2.99
CA LYS A 318 -14.69 -23.11 -4.26
C LYS A 318 -15.57 -24.24 -4.79
N LYS A 319 -15.09 -25.48 -4.73
CA LYS A 319 -15.85 -26.67 -5.15
C LYS A 319 -17.12 -26.85 -4.32
N GLU A 320 -17.02 -26.63 -3.02
CA GLU A 320 -18.13 -26.75 -2.06
C GLU A 320 -19.02 -25.50 -2.02
N LYS A 321 -18.66 -24.43 -2.74
CA LYS A 321 -19.33 -23.14 -2.73
C LYS A 321 -19.39 -22.48 -1.33
N ILE A 322 -18.44 -22.83 -0.46
CA ILE A 322 -18.27 -22.25 0.88
C ILE A 322 -17.24 -21.12 0.79
N LYS A 323 -17.49 -20.00 1.47
CA LYS A 323 -16.49 -18.93 1.55
C LYS A 323 -15.35 -19.36 2.46
N ALA A 324 -14.12 -19.23 2.01
CA ALA A 324 -12.93 -19.51 2.84
C ALA A 324 -12.91 -18.69 4.15
N THR A 325 -13.53 -17.51 4.17
CA THR A 325 -13.67 -16.65 5.35
C THR A 325 -14.60 -17.21 6.42
N THR A 326 -15.38 -18.26 6.11
CA THR A 326 -16.23 -18.94 7.09
C THR A 326 -15.37 -19.69 8.12
N TYR A 327 -14.21 -20.20 7.72
CA TYR A 327 -13.29 -20.89 8.61
C TYR A 327 -12.38 -19.86 9.30
N THR A 328 -12.45 -19.80 10.63
CA THR A 328 -11.67 -18.85 11.45
C THR A 328 -11.06 -19.53 12.66
N GLY A 329 -9.99 -18.97 13.22
CA GLY A 329 -9.35 -19.48 14.42
C GLY A 329 -8.93 -20.96 14.29
N ASN A 330 -9.26 -21.76 15.30
CA ASN A 330 -8.91 -23.17 15.36
C ASN A 330 -9.60 -24.00 14.27
N ASP A 331 -10.84 -23.67 13.88
CA ASP A 331 -11.54 -24.37 12.80
C ASP A 331 -10.78 -24.26 11.47
N PHE A 332 -10.23 -23.08 11.20
CA PHE A 332 -9.33 -22.90 10.06
C PHE A 332 -8.06 -23.71 10.22
N LEU A 333 -7.41 -23.68 11.39
CA LEU A 333 -6.14 -24.37 11.61
C LEU A 333 -6.27 -25.89 11.50
N ALA A 334 -7.34 -26.48 12.01
CA ALA A 334 -7.62 -27.90 11.89
C ALA A 334 -7.81 -28.30 10.42
N LEU A 335 -8.65 -27.57 9.68
CA LEU A 335 -8.86 -27.82 8.26
C LEU A 335 -7.57 -27.59 7.45
N PHE A 336 -6.80 -26.57 7.81
CA PHE A 336 -5.56 -26.24 7.14
C PHE A 336 -4.48 -27.28 7.40
N GLN A 337 -4.41 -27.84 8.61
CA GLN A 337 -3.57 -28.98 8.97
C GLN A 337 -3.85 -30.16 8.03
N ASN A 338 -5.12 -30.53 7.84
CA ASN A 338 -5.50 -31.61 6.91
C ASN A 338 -5.02 -31.34 5.47
N ASN A 339 -5.15 -30.10 4.99
CA ASN A 339 -4.67 -29.73 3.65
C ASN A 339 -3.13 -29.74 3.55
N ILE A 340 -2.41 -29.45 4.64
CA ILE A 340 -0.95 -29.57 4.71
C ILE A 340 -0.55 -31.03 4.58
N GLU A 341 -1.21 -31.91 5.34
CA GLU A 341 -0.96 -33.36 5.32
C GLU A 341 -1.23 -33.96 3.95
N GLU A 342 -2.39 -33.66 3.37
CA GLU A 342 -2.79 -34.15 2.06
C GLU A 342 -1.81 -33.71 0.97
N TYR A 343 -1.47 -32.42 0.93
CA TYR A 343 -0.52 -31.92 -0.06
C TYR A 343 0.88 -32.48 0.16
N TYR A 344 1.36 -32.55 1.41
CA TYR A 344 2.68 -33.10 1.73
C TYR A 344 2.80 -34.55 1.27
N ASN A 345 1.82 -35.40 1.59
CA ASN A 345 1.78 -36.81 1.21
C ASN A 345 1.69 -37.04 -0.30
N SER A 346 1.21 -36.04 -1.05
CA SER A 346 1.23 -36.09 -2.52
C SER A 346 2.63 -35.86 -3.13
N THR A 347 3.59 -35.34 -2.36
CA THR A 347 4.96 -35.08 -2.82
C THR A 347 5.85 -36.33 -2.74
N GLU A 348 6.93 -36.38 -3.54
CA GLU A 348 7.92 -37.46 -3.45
C GLU A 348 8.52 -37.58 -2.06
N LEU A 349 8.76 -36.46 -1.37
CA LEU A 349 9.28 -36.47 0.00
C LEU A 349 8.27 -37.06 0.98
N GLY A 350 6.98 -36.76 0.83
CA GLY A 350 5.92 -37.30 1.68
C GLY A 350 5.70 -38.80 1.48
N LYS A 351 5.92 -39.33 0.27
CA LYS A 351 5.90 -40.79 0.04
C LYS A 351 7.02 -41.50 0.80
N VAL A 352 8.18 -40.85 0.93
CA VAL A 352 9.35 -41.40 1.65
C VAL A 352 9.23 -41.20 3.17
N ILE A 353 8.67 -40.08 3.62
CA ILE A 353 8.54 -39.72 5.05
C ILE A 353 7.10 -39.25 5.36
N PRO A 354 6.11 -40.14 5.48
CA PRO A 354 4.67 -39.78 5.50
C PRO A 354 4.21 -38.86 6.65
N ASN A 355 5.01 -38.73 7.71
CA ASN A 355 4.68 -37.93 8.90
C ASN A 355 5.66 -36.76 9.12
N GLY A 356 6.44 -36.40 8.10
CA GLY A 356 7.44 -35.33 8.18
C GLY A 356 6.89 -33.91 8.01
N PHE A 357 5.57 -33.74 7.95
CA PHE A 357 4.93 -32.43 7.77
C PHE A 357 4.91 -31.60 9.08
N PRO A 358 4.95 -30.26 8.98
CA PRO A 358 4.80 -29.38 10.13
C PRO A 358 3.37 -29.47 10.71
N LYS A 359 3.28 -29.62 12.03
CA LYS A 359 2.01 -29.58 12.78
C LYS A 359 1.74 -28.17 13.28
N VAL A 360 0.84 -27.47 12.61
CA VAL A 360 0.43 -26.10 12.92
C VAL A 360 -0.85 -26.04 13.77
N TYR A 361 -1.51 -27.19 13.92
CA TYR A 361 -2.63 -27.41 14.81
C TYR A 361 -2.43 -28.72 15.57
N THR A 362 -2.74 -28.70 16.85
CA THR A 362 -2.86 -29.88 17.70
C THR A 362 -4.13 -29.70 18.51
N ASP A 363 -5.02 -30.69 18.49
CA ASP A 363 -6.14 -30.72 19.44
C ASP A 363 -5.52 -30.89 20.84
N GLU A 364 -5.41 -29.78 21.58
CA GLU A 364 -5.25 -29.83 23.02
C GLU A 364 -6.59 -30.34 23.60
N LYS A 365 -6.76 -31.65 23.62
CA LYS A 365 -7.54 -32.27 24.69
C LYS A 365 -6.68 -32.19 25.94
N VAL A 366 -6.86 -31.13 26.72
CA VAL A 366 -6.63 -31.18 28.16
C VAL A 366 -7.94 -31.55 28.83
#